data_AF-A0A7X6M136-F1
#
_entry.id   AF-A0A7X6M136-F1
#
_cell.length_a   1.000
_cell.length_b   1.000
_cell.length_c   1.000
_cell.angle_alpha   90.00
_cell.angle_beta   90.00
_cell.angle_gamma   90.00
#
_symmetry.space_group_name_H-M   'P 1'
#
loop_
_entity.id
_entity.type
_entity.pdbx_description
1 polymer ?
#
loop_
_entity_poly.entity_id
_entity_poly.type
_entity_poly.pdbx_seq_one_letter_code
_entity_poly.pdbx_strand_id
1 'polypeptide(L)' 'MDIKAGKFVVTGQLRAWAGAADGTWLGLVEFVLTTGIQQGRVRVRQLVPGRALRAAR' A
#
# COMPACT_ATOMS: atom_id res chain seq x y z
N MET A 1 5.39 22.14 -7.52
CA MET A 1 5.20 22.02 -6.06
C MET A 1 5.48 20.56 -5.78
N ASP A 2 6.69 20.27 -5.32
CA ASP A 2 7.25 18.94 -5.54
C ASP A 2 7.23 18.18 -4.22
N ILE A 3 6.28 17.26 -4.09
CA ILE A 3 6.24 16.34 -2.95
C ILE A 3 7.09 15.12 -3.33
N LYS A 4 8.35 15.14 -2.90
CA LYS A 4 9.26 13.99 -3.05
C LYS A 4 9.05 13.03 -1.88
N ALA A 5 8.21 12.01 -2.09
CA ALA A 5 8.01 10.95 -1.10
C ALA A 5 9.06 9.85 -1.29
N GLY A 6 10.20 9.95 -0.58
CA GLY A 6 11.14 8.83 -0.44
C GLY A 6 10.54 7.69 0.40
N LYS A 7 11.10 6.47 0.30
CA LYS A 7 10.68 5.20 0.95
C LYS A 7 9.72 5.37 2.15
N PHE A 8 8.41 5.39 1.89
CA PHE A 8 7.39 5.35 2.94
C PHE A 8 7.08 3.89 3.31
N VAL A 9 7.12 3.60 4.61
CA VAL A 9 6.52 2.39 5.17
C VAL A 9 5.13 2.78 5.64
N VAL A 10 4.09 2.20 5.04
CA VAL A 10 2.70 2.50 5.38
C VAL A 10 2.06 1.27 6.01
N THR A 11 1.37 1.46 7.14
CA THR A 11 0.58 0.41 7.77
C THR A 11 -0.79 0.37 7.10
N GLY A 12 -1.20 -0.81 6.64
CA GLY A 12 -2.46 -1.02 5.94
C GLY A 12 -3.04 -2.40 6.23
N GLN A 13 -4.19 -2.68 5.66
CA GLN A 13 -4.83 -3.98 5.75
C GLN A 13 -4.74 -4.70 4.40
N LEU A 14 -4.35 -5.97 4.44
CA LEU A 14 -4.52 -6.86 3.30
C LEU A 14 -5.98 -7.27 3.20
N ARG A 15 -6.60 -7.03 2.04
CA ARG A 15 -8.01 -7.35 1.80
C ARG A 15 -8.20 -8.69 1.08
N ALA A 16 -7.35 -8.96 0.10
CA ALA A 16 -7.45 -10.15 -0.73
C ALA A 16 -6.10 -10.48 -1.38
N TRP A 17 -5.97 -11.73 -1.85
CA TRP A 17 -4.90 -12.18 -2.73
C TRP A 17 -5.46 -12.43 -4.13
N ALA A 18 -4.65 -12.16 -5.15
CA ALA A 18 -4.92 -12.48 -6.54
C ALA A 18 -3.69 -13.15 -7.16
N GLY A 19 -3.89 -14.26 -7.88
CA GLY A 19 -2.85 -14.87 -8.70
C GLY A 19 -2.78 -14.19 -10.08
N ALA A 20 -1.58 -13.86 -10.54
CA ALA A 20 -1.33 -13.32 -11.86
C ALA A 20 -0.92 -14.43 -12.84
N ALA A 21 -1.05 -14.14 -14.15
CA ALA A 21 -0.76 -15.11 -15.21
C ALA A 21 0.71 -15.55 -15.27
N ASP A 22 1.63 -14.76 -14.73
CA ASP A 22 3.06 -15.07 -14.62
C ASP A 22 3.40 -15.91 -13.37
N GLY A 23 2.39 -16.40 -12.65
CA GLY A 23 2.55 -17.18 -11.42
C GLY A 23 2.84 -16.32 -10.18
N THR A 24 2.88 -14.99 -10.29
CA THR A 24 3.06 -14.12 -9.13
C THR A 24 1.77 -13.94 -8.33
N TRP A 25 1.91 -13.75 -7.02
CA TRP A 25 0.79 -13.37 -6.14
C TRP A 25 0.80 -11.87 -5.85
N LEU A 26 -0.35 -11.24 -6.04
CA LEU A 26 -0.60 -9.82 -5.75
C LEU A 26 -1.53 -9.70 -4.54
N GLY A 27 -1.15 -8.88 -3.57
CA GLY A 27 -2.02 -8.53 -2.46
C GLY A 27 -2.77 -7.24 -2.77
N LEU A 28 -4.09 -7.25 -2.59
CA LEU A 28 -4.90 -6.04 -2.58
C LEU A 28 -4.79 -5.40 -1.19
N VAL A 29 -4.07 -4.29 -1.10
CA VAL A 29 -3.92 -3.54 0.14
C VAL A 29 -4.81 -2.31 0.18
N GLU A 30 -5.25 -1.95 1.37
CA GLU A 30 -5.95 -0.71 1.65
C GLU A 30 -5.28 0.03 2.82
N PHE A 31 -4.99 1.32 2.63
CA PHE A 31 -4.42 2.19 3.66
C PHE A 31 -4.83 3.64 3.45
N VAL A 32 -4.56 4.48 4.44
CA VAL A 32 -4.84 5.92 4.39
C VAL A 32 -3.53 6.70 4.43
N LEU A 33 -3.26 7.48 3.39
CA LEU A 33 -2.21 8.48 3.42
C LEU A 33 -2.79 9.73 4.07
N THR A 34 -2.12 10.22 5.10
CA THR A 34 -2.47 11.46 5.76
C THR A 34 -1.38 12.49 5.47
N THR A 35 -1.74 13.73 5.16
CA THR A 35 -0.75 14.81 5.03
C THR A 35 -0.01 15.02 6.35
N GLY A 36 1.23 15.54 6.31
CA GLY A 36 2.02 15.75 7.52
C GLY A 36 1.34 16.66 8.55
N ILE A 37 0.49 17.57 8.10
CA ILE A 37 -0.34 18.46 8.95
C ILE A 37 -1.70 17.86 9.34
N GLN A 38 -1.95 16.59 9.01
CA GLN A 38 -3.17 15.83 9.36
C GLN A 38 -4.51 16.33 8.81
N GLN A 39 -4.50 17.37 7.98
CA GLN A 39 -5.71 18.00 7.43
C GLN A 39 -6.18 17.41 6.10
N GLY A 40 -5.34 16.61 5.42
CA GLY A 40 -5.71 15.91 4.19
C GLY A 40 -5.57 14.41 4.36
N ARG A 41 -6.55 13.64 3.85
CA ARG A 41 -6.52 12.17 3.87
C ARG A 41 -6.88 11.63 2.50
N VAL A 42 -6.09 10.67 2.03
CA VAL A 42 -6.34 9.94 0.77
C VAL A 42 -6.43 8.46 1.10
N ARG A 43 -7.59 7.86 0.85
CA ARG A 43 -7.74 6.40 0.89
C ARG A 43 -7.12 5.81 -0.37
N VAL A 44 -6.21 4.88 -0.19
CA VAL A 44 -5.53 4.19 -1.28
C VAL A 44 -5.90 2.72 -1.24
N ARG A 45 -6.25 2.18 -2.40
CA ARG A 45 -6.45 0.76 -2.63
C ARG A 45 -5.60 0.35 -3.84
N GLN A 46 -4.71 -0.62 -3.65
CA GLN A 46 -3.71 -0.94 -4.67
C GLN A 46 -3.36 -2.43 -4.64
N LEU A 47 -3.11 -3.00 -5.82
CA LEU A 47 -2.46 -4.31 -5.95
C LEU A 47 -0.95 -4.14 -5.85
N VAL A 48 -0.31 -4.91 -4.97
CA VAL A 48 1.14 -4.90 -4.79
C VAL A 48 1.71 -6.32 -4.82
N PRO A 49 2.94 -6.53 -5.33
CA PRO A 49 3.56 -7.84 -5.30
C PRO A 49 3.66 -8.39 -3.87
N GLY A 50 3.36 -9.67 -3.66
CA GLY A 50 3.41 -10.29 -2.33
C GLY A 50 4.77 -10.15 -1.64
N ARG A 51 5.87 -10.14 -2.40
CA ARG A 51 7.23 -9.89 -1.89
C ARG A 51 7.45 -8.50 -1.26
N ALA A 52 6.58 -7.54 -1.59
CA ALA A 52 6.61 -6.20 -1.00
C ALA A 52 5.79 -6.11 0.30
N LEU A 53 5.04 -7.17 0.65
CA LEU A 53 4.21 -7.24 1.84
C LEU A 53 4.92 -7.97 2.98
N ARG A 54 4.67 -7.50 4.20
CA ARG A 54 5.13 -8.12 5.44
C ARG A 54 4.03 -7.99 6.47
N ALA A 55 3.88 -8.99 7.34
CA ALA A 55 2.98 -8.87 8.48
C ALA A 55 3.42 -7.70 9.36
N ALA A 56 2.46 -6.89 9.81
CA ALA A 56 2.72 -5.93 10.88
C ALA A 56 2.97 -6.73 12.17
N ARG A 57 4.04 -6.37 12.90
CA ARG A 57 4.36 -6.95 14.20
C ARG A 57 3.67 -6.15 15.30
#